data_AF-A0A3B6A0W6-F1
#
_entry.id   AF-A0A3B6A0W6-F1
#
_cell.length_a   1.000
_cell.length_b   1.000
_cell.length_c   1.000
_cell.angle_alpha   90.00
_cell.angle_beta   90.00
_cell.angle_gamma   90.00
#
_symmetry.space_group_name_H-M   'P 1'
#
loop_
_entity.id
_entity.type
_entity.pdbx_description
1 polymer ?
#
loop_
_entity_poly.entity_id
_entity_poly.type
_entity_poly.pdbx_seq_one_letter_code
_entity_poly.pdbx_strand_id
1 'polypeptide(L)'
;MRFTASPVVELPVGGAVLSFEQDNDSFEVGTSVWNSSLVLVKFAERCLGDAALPFADALRFAGARAIELGAGCGPAGMGLSRLGLADLVLTDTAAVLPALRRNLRRNRRHLPRAPRLAQLHWNCPAHLAQLAAPRRYDLVVAADVVYVQESVPHLVAAMDALADAERGVVLLGYQIRSPEAHQAFWDAVPAAFPVIEKVPREHLDPEYAFEESDVFVLRRRPRQ
;
A
#
# COMPACT_ATOMS: atom_id res chain seq x y z
N MET A 1 31.46 18.37 -1.39
CA MET A 1 30.42 17.84 -0.51
C MET A 1 29.13 17.78 -1.29
N ARG A 2 28.53 16.61 -1.52
CA ARG A 2 27.21 16.50 -2.15
C ARG A 2 26.17 16.72 -1.07
N PHE A 3 25.53 17.89 -1.06
CA PHE A 3 24.35 18.13 -0.23
C PHE A 3 23.28 17.13 -0.66
N THR A 4 22.93 16.17 0.21
CA THR A 4 21.73 15.35 0.00
C THR A 4 20.56 16.16 0.52
N ALA A 5 19.95 16.97 -0.35
CA ALA A 5 18.88 17.92 -0.04
C ALA A 5 17.51 17.25 0.28
N SER A 6 17.48 15.93 0.41
CA SER A 6 16.27 15.14 0.51
C SER A 6 16.03 14.64 1.94
N PRO A 7 14.91 15.02 2.62
CA PRO A 7 14.61 14.52 3.95
C PRO A 7 14.38 13.00 3.93
N VAL A 8 14.93 12.30 4.92
CA VAL A 8 14.82 10.84 5.04
C VAL A 8 13.84 10.49 6.15
N VAL A 9 12.91 9.57 5.86
CA VAL A 9 12.03 8.97 6.86
C VAL A 9 12.55 7.59 7.23
N GLU A 10 12.64 7.29 8.52
CA GLU A 10 13.02 5.98 9.04
C GLU A 10 11.79 5.23 9.54
N LEU A 11 11.73 3.94 9.25
CA LEU A 11 10.69 3.03 9.69
C LEU A 11 11.34 1.79 10.32
N PRO A 12 11.40 1.70 11.65
CA PRO A 12 11.74 0.46 12.35
C PRO A 12 10.68 -0.59 12.03
N VAL A 13 11.05 -1.78 11.53
CA VAL A 13 10.13 -2.88 11.24
C VAL A 13 10.86 -4.23 11.19
N GLY A 14 10.29 -5.24 11.83
CA GLY A 14 10.76 -6.62 11.84
C GLY A 14 12.16 -6.81 12.42
N GLY A 15 12.64 -5.89 13.25
CA GLY A 15 14.03 -5.88 13.75
C GLY A 15 15.06 -5.27 12.80
N ALA A 16 14.63 -4.48 11.81
CA ALA A 16 15.48 -3.63 10.98
C ALA A 16 14.94 -2.20 10.97
N VAL A 17 15.71 -1.24 10.42
CA VAL A 17 15.24 0.11 10.13
C VAL A 17 15.31 0.32 8.63
N LEU A 18 14.16 0.54 8.00
CA LEU A 18 14.07 0.93 6.59
C LEU A 18 14.18 2.45 6.50
N SER A 19 14.85 2.96 5.47
CA SER A 19 15.06 4.39 5.26
C SER A 19 14.56 4.80 3.88
N PHE A 20 13.73 5.83 3.82
CA PHE A 20 13.09 6.32 2.60
C PHE A 20 13.50 7.76 2.33
N GLU A 21 14.22 7.97 1.24
CA GLU A 21 14.53 9.30 0.71
C GLU A 21 13.27 9.90 0.10
N GLN A 22 12.99 11.15 0.47
CA GLN A 22 11.92 11.94 -0.12
C GLN A 22 12.49 13.03 -1.03
N ASP A 23 11.75 13.40 -2.05
CA ASP A 23 12.03 14.57 -2.88
C ASP A 23 10.83 15.50 -2.80
N ASN A 24 10.79 16.33 -1.76
CA ASN A 24 9.62 17.19 -1.49
C ASN A 24 9.56 18.42 -2.41
N ASP A 25 10.63 18.69 -3.17
CA ASP A 25 10.67 19.76 -4.16
C ASP A 25 10.17 19.30 -5.54
N SER A 26 9.86 18.01 -5.68
CA SER A 26 9.31 17.43 -6.91
C SER A 26 7.81 17.75 -7.06
N PHE A 27 7.34 17.87 -8.31
CA PHE A 27 5.91 18.01 -8.61
C PHE A 27 5.12 16.71 -8.43
N GLU A 28 5.81 15.58 -8.23
CA GLU A 28 5.21 14.27 -8.06
C GLU A 28 4.98 14.00 -6.57
N VAL A 29 3.73 14.04 -6.11
CA VAL A 29 3.39 13.73 -4.69
C VAL A 29 3.83 12.32 -4.24
N GLY A 30 4.10 11.43 -5.19
CA GLY A 30 4.67 10.10 -4.94
C GLY A 30 6.15 10.10 -4.51
N THR A 31 6.81 11.25 -4.45
CA THR A 31 8.18 11.37 -3.91
C THR A 31 8.22 11.74 -2.42
N SER A 32 7.07 11.82 -1.75
CA SER A 32 6.98 11.98 -0.29
C SER A 32 6.50 10.68 0.37
N VAL A 33 6.84 10.51 1.64
CA VAL A 33 6.31 9.43 2.49
C VAL A 33 5.08 9.95 3.20
N TRP A 34 3.95 9.27 2.97
CA TRP A 34 2.68 9.63 3.56
C TRP A 34 2.34 8.74 4.75
N ASN A 35 1.76 9.33 5.80
CA ASN A 35 1.51 8.69 7.10
C ASN A 35 0.83 7.33 6.99
N SER A 36 -0.23 7.22 6.17
CA SER A 36 -1.00 5.97 5.99
C SER A 36 -0.14 4.77 5.57
N SER A 37 0.96 5.02 4.85
CA SER A 37 1.88 3.95 4.46
C SER A 37 2.68 3.38 5.64
N LEU A 38 3.00 4.20 6.64
CA LEU A 38 3.66 3.78 7.88
C LEU A 38 2.66 3.07 8.81
N VAL A 39 1.45 3.61 8.93
CA VAL A 39 0.36 3.00 9.73
C VAL A 39 0.09 1.58 9.26
N LEU A 40 0.02 1.34 7.95
CA LEU A 40 -0.22 0.01 7.39
C LEU A 40 0.83 -1.01 7.80
N VAL A 41 2.12 -0.63 7.75
CA VAL A 41 3.21 -1.52 8.14
C VAL A 41 3.13 -1.84 9.63
N LYS A 42 2.84 -0.84 10.45
CA LYS A 42 2.80 -0.98 11.90
C LYS A 42 1.57 -1.73 12.41
N PHE A 43 0.43 -1.51 11.77
CA PHE A 43 -0.74 -2.37 11.92
C PHE A 43 -0.39 -3.82 11.59
N ALA A 44 0.24 -4.09 10.45
CA ALA A 44 0.60 -5.45 10.06
C ALA A 44 1.62 -6.09 11.02
N GLU A 45 2.64 -5.34 11.43
CA GLU A 45 3.66 -5.79 12.40
C GLU A 45 3.00 -6.19 13.73
N ARG A 46 2.11 -5.35 14.26
CA ARG A 46 1.38 -5.60 15.50
C ARG A 46 0.48 -6.83 15.37
N CYS A 47 -0.32 -6.94 14.31
CA CYS A 47 -1.20 -8.09 14.09
C CYS A 47 -0.45 -9.41 13.89
N LEU A 48 0.75 -9.39 13.30
CA LEU A 48 1.57 -10.59 13.17
C LEU A 48 2.24 -11.00 14.50
N GLY A 49 2.42 -10.05 15.42
CA GLY A 49 2.96 -10.29 16.76
C GLY A 49 1.90 -10.63 17.82
N ASP A 50 0.63 -10.35 17.57
CA ASP A 50 -0.47 -10.55 18.50
C ASP A 50 -1.63 -11.34 17.87
N ALA A 51 -1.70 -12.63 18.20
CA ALA A 51 -2.73 -13.55 17.71
C ALA A 51 -4.15 -13.23 18.19
N ALA A 52 -4.32 -12.37 19.20
CA ALA A 52 -5.64 -11.93 19.66
C ALA A 52 -6.29 -10.91 18.72
N LEU A 53 -5.50 -10.24 17.85
CA LEU A 53 -6.04 -9.23 16.94
C LEU A 53 -6.80 -9.88 15.77
N PRO A 54 -8.04 -9.44 15.49
CA PRO A 54 -8.91 -10.12 14.54
C PRO A 54 -8.62 -9.67 13.10
N PHE A 55 -7.37 -9.76 12.63
CA PHE A 55 -6.96 -9.40 11.25
C PHE A 55 -5.89 -10.31 10.63
N ALA A 56 -5.52 -11.40 11.30
CA ALA A 56 -4.50 -12.34 10.82
C ALA A 56 -4.83 -12.98 9.45
N ASP A 57 -6.11 -13.18 9.14
CA ASP A 57 -6.59 -13.65 7.82
C ASP A 57 -6.29 -12.65 6.69
N ALA A 58 -6.36 -11.34 6.95
CA ALA A 58 -6.02 -10.29 5.99
C ALA A 58 -4.51 -10.23 5.69
N LEU A 59 -3.69 -10.76 6.61
CA LEU A 59 -2.24 -10.68 6.60
C LEU A 59 -1.58 -12.06 6.39
N ARG A 60 -2.26 -12.97 5.69
CA ARG A 60 -1.73 -14.29 5.30
C ARG A 60 -0.64 -14.15 4.23
N PHE A 61 0.57 -13.76 4.62
CA PHE A 61 1.66 -13.49 3.67
C PHE A 61 2.27 -14.75 3.05
N ALA A 62 2.27 -15.87 3.77
CA ALA A 62 2.86 -17.12 3.29
C ALA A 62 2.16 -17.59 2.00
N GLY A 63 2.90 -17.59 0.89
CA GLY A 63 2.39 -18.01 -0.42
C GLY A 63 1.45 -17.01 -1.11
N ALA A 64 1.11 -15.88 -0.47
CA ALA A 64 0.28 -14.85 -1.08
C ALA A 64 1.04 -14.07 -2.14
N ARG A 65 0.33 -13.74 -3.22
CA ARG A 65 0.81 -12.82 -4.25
C ARG A 65 0.19 -11.45 -4.02
N ALA A 66 1.03 -10.42 -3.95
CA ALA A 66 0.60 -9.07 -3.62
C ALA A 66 1.03 -8.00 -4.63
N ILE A 67 0.26 -6.92 -4.70
CA ILE A 67 0.55 -5.73 -5.49
C ILE A 67 0.25 -4.48 -4.68
N GLU A 68 1.13 -3.49 -4.74
CA GLU A 68 0.89 -2.17 -4.18
C GLU A 68 0.57 -1.19 -5.31
N LEU A 69 -0.55 -0.47 -5.18
CA LEU A 69 -0.99 0.59 -6.09
C LEU A 69 -0.53 1.93 -5.55
N GLY A 70 0.19 2.71 -6.35
CA GLY A 70 0.68 4.04 -5.94
C GLY A 70 1.68 3.94 -4.79
N ALA A 71 2.73 3.14 -4.97
CA ALA A 71 3.70 2.84 -3.92
C ALA A 71 4.49 4.07 -3.45
N GLY A 72 4.60 5.12 -4.27
CA GLY A 72 5.36 6.33 -3.96
C GLY A 72 6.82 6.02 -3.62
N CYS A 73 7.25 6.40 -2.42
CA CYS A 73 8.56 6.05 -1.88
C CYS A 73 8.75 4.54 -1.53
N GLY A 74 7.66 3.77 -1.52
CA GLY A 74 7.56 2.34 -1.22
C GLY A 74 7.57 1.87 0.26
N PRO A 75 7.27 2.71 1.28
CA PRO A 75 7.30 2.27 2.68
C PRO A 75 6.33 1.13 2.99
N ALA A 76 5.08 1.17 2.51
CA ALA A 76 4.11 0.12 2.85
C ALA A 76 4.54 -1.23 2.27
N GLY A 77 4.77 -1.32 0.96
CA GLY A 77 5.20 -2.58 0.35
C GLY A 77 6.55 -3.11 0.87
N MET A 78 7.56 -2.26 1.04
CA MET A 78 8.86 -2.72 1.56
C MET A 78 8.77 -3.14 3.03
N GLY A 79 7.97 -2.45 3.85
CA GLY A 79 7.70 -2.82 5.23
C GLY A 79 6.98 -4.18 5.33
N LEU A 80 5.92 -4.38 4.54
CA LEU A 80 5.22 -5.68 4.48
C LEU A 80 6.14 -6.80 3.97
N SER A 81 7.01 -6.50 3.01
CA SER A 81 8.02 -7.45 2.53
C SER A 81 9.00 -7.84 3.63
N ARG A 82 9.40 -6.89 4.49
CA ARG A 82 10.23 -7.17 5.68
C ARG A 82 9.53 -8.07 6.70
N LEU A 83 8.21 -7.98 6.78
CA LEU A 83 7.35 -8.79 7.65
C LEU A 83 6.99 -10.17 7.06
N GLY A 84 7.48 -10.50 5.85
CA GLY A 84 7.34 -11.83 5.25
C GLY A 84 6.55 -11.89 3.95
N LEU A 85 6.06 -10.77 3.43
CA LEU A 85 5.37 -10.72 2.13
C LEU A 85 6.37 -10.85 0.96
N ALA A 86 6.56 -12.08 0.49
CA ALA A 86 7.66 -12.42 -0.42
C ALA A 86 7.37 -12.16 -1.91
N ASP A 87 6.15 -12.44 -2.41
CA ASP A 87 5.78 -12.21 -3.82
C ASP A 87 5.00 -10.90 -3.96
N LEU A 88 5.76 -9.80 -3.98
CA LEU A 88 5.22 -8.44 -4.05
C LEU A 88 5.68 -7.72 -5.31
N VAL A 89 4.74 -7.00 -5.94
CA VAL A 89 5.00 -6.02 -7.00
C VAL A 89 4.64 -4.64 -6.49
N LEU A 90 5.61 -3.71 -6.46
CA LEU A 90 5.37 -2.30 -6.18
C LEU A 90 5.10 -1.59 -7.50
N THR A 91 3.99 -0.85 -7.58
CA THR A 91 3.62 -0.13 -8.80
C THR A 91 3.41 1.35 -8.57
N ASP A 92 3.81 2.13 -9.58
CA ASP A 92 3.55 3.55 -9.65
C ASP A 92 3.64 4.03 -11.11
N THR A 93 3.40 5.31 -11.34
CA THR A 93 3.60 5.97 -12.63
C THR A 93 5.08 6.00 -13.02
N ALA A 94 5.36 6.17 -14.32
CA ALA A 94 6.74 6.22 -14.82
C ALA A 94 7.59 7.31 -14.15
N ALA A 95 6.97 8.44 -13.76
CA ALA A 95 7.64 9.56 -13.12
C ALA A 95 8.15 9.24 -11.71
N VAL A 96 7.41 8.41 -10.96
CA VAL A 96 7.75 8.04 -9.56
C VAL A 96 8.71 6.86 -9.48
N LEU A 97 8.69 5.95 -10.46
CA LEU A 97 9.54 4.74 -10.47
C LEU A 97 11.05 4.98 -10.24
N PRO A 98 11.70 6.06 -10.73
CA PRO A 98 13.08 6.36 -10.39
C PRO A 98 13.32 6.55 -8.88
N ALA A 99 12.43 7.27 -8.18
CA ALA A 99 12.52 7.50 -6.74
C ALA A 99 12.28 6.20 -5.95
N LEU A 100 11.21 5.48 -6.29
CA LEU A 100 10.90 4.17 -5.72
C LEU A 100 12.08 3.19 -5.86
N ARG A 101 12.72 3.16 -7.04
CA ARG A 101 13.89 2.31 -7.30
C ARG A 101 15.11 2.70 -6.46
N ARG A 102 15.32 4.01 -6.19
CA ARG A 102 16.39 4.47 -5.28
C ARG A 102 16.13 3.95 -3.86
N ASN A 103 14.91 4.08 -3.35
CA ASN A 103 14.53 3.59 -2.03
C ASN A 103 14.59 2.06 -1.92
N LEU A 104 14.19 1.32 -2.94
CA LEU A 104 14.35 -0.13 -2.97
C LEU A 104 15.82 -0.55 -2.89
N ARG A 105 16.71 0.11 -3.64
CA ARG A 105 18.15 -0.17 -3.57
C ARG A 105 18.73 0.13 -2.19
N ARG A 106 18.33 1.24 -1.58
CA ARG A 106 18.75 1.64 -0.23
C ARG A 106 18.37 0.60 0.83
N ASN A 107 17.17 0.03 0.71
CA ASN A 107 16.63 -0.93 1.68
C ASN A 107 16.96 -2.40 1.36
N ARG A 108 17.58 -2.69 0.21
CA ARG A 108 17.75 -4.06 -0.31
C ARG A 108 18.32 -5.05 0.69
N ARG A 109 19.29 -4.64 1.52
CA ARG A 109 19.96 -5.47 2.52
C ARG A 109 19.06 -5.88 3.69
N HIS A 110 18.00 -5.14 3.93
CA HIS A 110 17.03 -5.40 4.99
C HIS A 110 15.88 -6.29 4.51
N LEU A 111 15.70 -6.45 3.19
CA LEU A 111 14.59 -7.20 2.62
C LEU A 111 15.00 -8.65 2.33
N PRO A 112 14.31 -9.66 2.89
CA PRO A 112 14.58 -11.07 2.59
C PRO A 112 14.49 -11.36 1.08
N ARG A 113 13.48 -10.79 0.43
CA ARG A 113 13.30 -10.80 -1.03
C ARG A 113 12.97 -9.40 -1.50
N ALA A 114 13.63 -8.95 -2.57
CA ALA A 114 13.31 -7.64 -3.15
C ALA A 114 11.97 -7.71 -3.90
N PRO A 115 11.02 -6.80 -3.63
CA PRO A 115 9.84 -6.63 -4.46
C PRO A 115 10.20 -6.32 -5.92
N ARG A 116 9.35 -6.76 -6.84
CA ARG A 116 9.44 -6.36 -8.25
C ARG A 116 8.88 -4.95 -8.41
N LEU A 117 9.41 -4.20 -9.37
CA LEU A 117 8.88 -2.89 -9.73
C LEU A 117 8.17 -3.00 -11.08
N ALA A 118 7.01 -2.38 -11.23
CA ALA A 118 6.32 -2.26 -12.50
C ALA A 118 5.62 -0.91 -12.64
N GLN A 119 5.49 -0.42 -13.86
CA GLN A 119 4.68 0.77 -14.13
C GLN A 119 3.20 0.39 -14.08
N LEU A 120 2.38 1.24 -13.45
CA LEU A 120 0.94 1.16 -13.52
C LEU A 120 0.36 2.57 -13.60
N HIS A 121 -0.45 2.79 -14.63
CA HIS A 121 -1.40 3.90 -14.67
C HIS A 121 -2.77 3.26 -14.57
N TRP A 122 -3.57 3.63 -13.58
CA TRP A 122 -4.85 2.96 -13.30
C TRP A 122 -5.84 3.05 -14.46
N ASN A 123 -5.71 4.09 -15.30
CA ASN A 123 -6.50 4.28 -16.51
C ASN A 123 -5.90 3.64 -17.78
N CYS A 124 -4.85 2.80 -17.67
CA CYS A 124 -4.22 2.11 -18.79
C CYS A 124 -4.59 0.61 -18.79
N PRO A 125 -5.53 0.17 -19.65
CA PRO A 125 -5.94 -1.23 -19.71
C PRO A 125 -4.81 -2.22 -20.02
N ALA A 126 -3.82 -1.81 -20.82
CA ALA A 126 -2.67 -2.66 -21.15
C ALA A 126 -1.79 -2.94 -19.91
N HIS A 127 -1.57 -1.94 -19.04
CA HIS A 127 -0.83 -2.13 -17.79
C HIS A 127 -1.58 -3.09 -16.86
N LEU A 128 -2.90 -2.91 -16.72
CA LEU A 128 -3.75 -3.79 -15.90
C LEU A 128 -3.74 -5.23 -16.41
N ALA A 129 -3.90 -5.43 -17.73
CA ALA A 129 -3.89 -6.76 -18.33
C ALA A 129 -2.56 -7.48 -18.12
N GLN A 130 -1.43 -6.77 -18.26
CA GLN A 130 -0.11 -7.32 -18.02
C GLN A 130 0.10 -7.73 -16.55
N LEU A 131 -0.39 -6.93 -15.60
CA LEU A 131 -0.22 -7.19 -14.16
C LEU A 131 -1.19 -8.24 -13.62
N ALA A 132 -2.40 -8.35 -14.19
CA ALA A 132 -3.38 -9.36 -13.82
C ALA A 132 -2.98 -10.79 -14.29
N ALA A 133 -2.04 -10.90 -15.23
CA ALA A 133 -1.57 -12.18 -15.76
C ALA A 133 -0.37 -12.75 -14.95
N PRO A 134 -0.20 -14.09 -14.90
CA PRO A 134 -1.18 -15.13 -15.25
C PRO A 134 -2.24 -15.35 -14.15
N ARG A 135 -2.08 -14.71 -12.98
CA ARG A 135 -2.95 -14.84 -11.81
C ARG A 135 -3.13 -13.48 -11.15
N ARG A 136 -4.32 -13.23 -10.61
CA ARG A 136 -4.64 -12.06 -9.79
C ARG A 136 -3.97 -12.14 -8.40
N TYR A 137 -4.11 -11.08 -7.63
CA TYR A 137 -3.41 -10.88 -6.36
C TYR A 137 -4.30 -11.23 -5.16
N ASP A 138 -3.76 -11.98 -4.22
CA ASP A 138 -4.42 -12.32 -2.96
C ASP A 138 -4.51 -11.09 -2.04
N LEU A 139 -3.54 -10.16 -2.17
CA LEU A 139 -3.49 -8.91 -1.42
C LEU A 139 -3.18 -7.72 -2.34
N VAL A 140 -4.04 -6.71 -2.32
CA VAL A 140 -3.79 -5.40 -2.91
C VAL A 140 -3.51 -4.43 -1.77
N VAL A 141 -2.44 -3.66 -1.87
CA VAL A 141 -2.07 -2.63 -0.90
C VAL A 141 -2.25 -1.25 -1.54
N ALA A 142 -2.84 -0.33 -0.81
CA ALA A 142 -3.05 1.05 -1.25
C ALA A 142 -2.90 1.98 -0.05
N ALA A 143 -2.03 2.99 -0.14
CA ALA A 143 -1.78 3.91 0.97
C ALA A 143 -1.85 5.37 0.49
N ASP A 144 -2.81 6.15 0.98
CA ASP A 144 -3.00 7.57 0.62
C ASP A 144 -3.14 7.84 -0.90
N VAL A 145 -3.78 6.91 -1.60
CA VAL A 145 -4.00 6.99 -3.05
C VAL A 145 -5.28 7.73 -3.46
N VAL A 146 -6.13 8.11 -2.50
CA VAL A 146 -7.43 8.78 -2.75
C VAL A 146 -7.29 10.27 -2.50
N TYR A 147 -6.85 11.02 -3.51
CA TYR A 147 -6.63 12.47 -3.40
C TYR A 147 -7.02 13.28 -4.65
N VAL A 148 -7.27 12.63 -5.80
CA VAL A 148 -7.78 13.25 -7.03
C VAL A 148 -9.10 12.59 -7.38
N GLN A 149 -10.18 13.36 -7.43
CA GLN A 149 -11.54 12.86 -7.65
C GLN A 149 -11.66 12.10 -8.98
N GLU A 150 -11.07 12.63 -10.05
CA GLU A 150 -11.11 12.06 -11.40
C GLU A 150 -10.40 10.71 -11.50
N SER A 151 -9.45 10.44 -10.59
CA SER A 151 -8.71 9.19 -10.54
C SER A 151 -9.48 8.06 -9.84
N VAL A 152 -10.51 8.39 -9.05
CA VAL A 152 -11.24 7.41 -8.23
C VAL A 152 -11.84 6.26 -9.05
N PRO A 153 -12.57 6.48 -10.16
CA PRO A 153 -13.12 5.38 -10.94
C PRO A 153 -12.04 4.43 -11.46
N HIS A 154 -10.88 4.98 -11.85
CA HIS A 154 -9.75 4.21 -12.33
C HIS A 154 -9.08 3.40 -11.21
N LEU A 155 -8.92 3.99 -10.02
CA LEU A 155 -8.39 3.31 -8.85
C LEU A 155 -9.27 2.12 -8.44
N VAL A 156 -10.58 2.31 -8.32
CA VAL A 156 -11.52 1.24 -7.95
C VAL A 156 -11.51 0.14 -9.00
N ALA A 157 -11.52 0.49 -10.30
CA ALA A 157 -11.40 -0.48 -11.37
C ALA A 157 -10.06 -1.25 -11.35
N ALA A 158 -8.96 -0.59 -11.00
CA ALA A 158 -7.66 -1.25 -10.85
C ALA A 158 -7.65 -2.23 -9.67
N MET A 159 -8.18 -1.84 -8.51
CA MET A 159 -8.35 -2.74 -7.37
C MET A 159 -9.21 -3.95 -7.74
N ASP A 160 -10.33 -3.73 -8.41
CA ASP A 160 -11.27 -4.77 -8.85
C ASP A 160 -10.63 -5.75 -9.87
N ALA A 161 -9.89 -5.21 -10.84
CA ALA A 161 -9.22 -6.01 -11.88
C ALA A 161 -8.03 -6.82 -11.34
N LEU A 162 -7.34 -6.32 -10.31
CA LEU A 162 -6.11 -6.92 -9.79
C LEU A 162 -6.36 -7.85 -8.59
N ALA A 163 -7.37 -7.58 -7.77
CA ALA A 163 -7.72 -8.45 -6.66
C ALA A 163 -8.30 -9.78 -7.15
N ASP A 164 -7.87 -10.88 -6.53
CA ASP A 164 -8.44 -12.20 -6.74
C ASP A 164 -9.96 -12.18 -6.46
N ALA A 165 -10.73 -12.85 -7.31
CA ALA A 165 -12.19 -12.76 -7.29
C ALA A 165 -12.83 -13.45 -6.07
N GLU A 166 -12.14 -14.42 -5.48
CA GLU A 166 -12.66 -15.23 -4.38
C GLU A 166 -12.00 -14.87 -3.05
N ARG A 167 -10.69 -14.63 -3.08
CA ARG A 167 -9.86 -14.49 -1.87
C ARG A 167 -9.20 -13.13 -1.71
N GLY A 168 -9.37 -12.25 -2.69
CA GLY A 168 -8.67 -10.97 -2.77
C GLY A 168 -9.05 -10.05 -1.60
N VAL A 169 -8.02 -9.52 -0.95
CA VAL A 169 -8.14 -8.52 0.11
C VAL A 169 -7.52 -7.22 -0.39
N VAL A 170 -8.17 -6.09 -0.11
CA VAL A 170 -7.50 -4.80 -0.22
C VAL A 170 -7.20 -4.28 1.18
N LEU A 171 -5.92 -4.02 1.44
CA LEU A 171 -5.44 -3.34 2.64
C LEU A 171 -5.21 -1.87 2.30
N LEU A 172 -6.05 -1.00 2.83
CA LEU A 172 -6.12 0.41 2.50
C LEU A 172 -5.70 1.26 3.71
N GLY A 173 -4.60 1.99 3.58
CA GLY A 173 -4.26 3.09 4.47
C GLY A 173 -4.86 4.38 3.92
N TYR A 174 -5.60 5.11 4.75
CA TYR A 174 -6.49 6.16 4.28
C TYR A 174 -6.42 7.42 5.14
N GLN A 175 -6.13 8.56 4.51
CA GLN A 175 -6.33 9.89 5.05
C GLN A 175 -7.21 10.69 4.09
N ILE A 176 -8.13 11.51 4.62
CA ILE A 176 -8.94 12.41 3.80
C ILE A 176 -8.03 13.52 3.25
N ARG A 177 -7.74 13.47 1.94
CA ARG A 177 -6.91 14.48 1.23
C ARG A 177 -7.72 15.49 0.44
N SER A 178 -8.89 15.08 -0.07
CA SER A 178 -9.87 15.92 -0.76
C SER A 178 -11.27 15.43 -0.37
N PRO A 179 -12.18 16.32 0.05
CA PRO A 179 -13.57 15.96 0.33
C PRO A 179 -14.28 15.33 -0.88
N GLU A 180 -13.99 15.82 -2.09
CA GLU A 180 -14.60 15.36 -3.34
C GLU A 180 -14.10 13.96 -3.71
N ALA A 181 -12.79 13.72 -3.62
CA ALA A 181 -12.21 12.40 -3.83
C ALA A 181 -12.66 11.39 -2.76
N HIS A 182 -12.80 11.85 -1.51
CA HIS A 182 -13.32 11.07 -0.40
C HIS A 182 -14.74 10.58 -0.69
N GLN A 183 -15.65 11.50 -1.00
CA GLN A 183 -17.05 11.17 -1.30
C GLN A 183 -17.13 10.21 -2.49
N ALA A 184 -16.45 10.54 -3.60
CA ALA A 184 -16.45 9.70 -4.79
C ALA A 184 -15.94 8.28 -4.53
N PHE A 185 -14.90 8.12 -3.70
CA PHE A 185 -14.33 6.80 -3.41
C PHE A 185 -15.29 5.94 -2.58
N TRP A 186 -15.87 6.49 -1.53
CA TRP A 186 -16.78 5.76 -0.65
C TRP A 186 -18.13 5.47 -1.31
N ASP A 187 -18.56 6.28 -2.29
CA ASP A 187 -19.72 5.97 -3.12
C ASP A 187 -19.45 4.81 -4.11
N ALA A 188 -18.23 4.72 -4.65
CA ALA A 188 -17.88 3.76 -5.70
C ALA A 188 -17.39 2.40 -5.19
N VAL A 189 -16.56 2.39 -4.14
CA VAL A 189 -15.87 1.17 -3.68
C VAL A 189 -16.80 0.02 -3.25
N PRO A 190 -17.99 0.25 -2.65
CA PRO A 190 -18.87 -0.85 -2.22
C PRO A 190 -19.38 -1.72 -3.38
N ALA A 191 -19.43 -1.18 -4.61
CA ALA A 191 -19.85 -1.95 -5.78
C ALA A 191 -18.86 -3.08 -6.12
N ALA A 192 -17.56 -2.87 -5.87
CA ALA A 192 -16.51 -3.88 -6.09
C ALA A 192 -16.20 -4.67 -4.80
N PHE A 193 -16.20 -3.99 -3.65
CA PHE A 193 -15.84 -4.54 -2.35
C PHE A 193 -16.90 -4.17 -1.29
N PRO A 194 -18.04 -4.88 -1.24
CA PRO A 194 -19.16 -4.55 -0.35
C PRO A 194 -18.88 -4.81 1.14
N VAL A 195 -17.84 -5.56 1.48
CA VAL A 195 -17.45 -5.81 2.88
C VAL A 195 -16.29 -4.89 3.22
N ILE A 196 -16.55 -3.91 4.07
CA ILE A 196 -15.62 -2.84 4.45
C ILE A 196 -15.45 -2.89 5.96
N GLU A 197 -14.26 -3.26 6.42
CA GLU A 197 -13.90 -3.32 7.84
C GLU A 197 -12.93 -2.18 8.15
N LYS A 198 -13.36 -1.19 8.93
CA LYS A 198 -12.45 -0.20 9.51
C LYS A 198 -11.71 -0.84 10.69
N VAL A 199 -10.38 -0.78 10.68
CA VAL A 199 -9.57 -1.25 11.80
C VAL A 199 -9.76 -0.28 12.98
N PRO A 200 -10.20 -0.78 14.16
CA PRO A 200 -10.31 0.04 15.35
C PRO A 200 -8.96 0.64 15.75
N ARG A 201 -8.98 1.88 16.27
CA ARG A 201 -7.76 2.63 16.60
C ARG A 201 -6.92 1.92 17.65
N GLU A 202 -7.54 1.20 18.58
CA GLU A 202 -6.89 0.37 19.60
C GLU A 202 -6.12 -0.84 19.03
N HIS A 203 -6.43 -1.24 17.80
CA HIS A 203 -5.70 -2.28 17.07
C HIS A 203 -4.53 -1.72 16.25
N LEU A 204 -4.38 -0.40 16.15
CA LEU A 204 -3.24 0.26 15.52
C LEU A 204 -2.08 0.40 16.51
N ASP A 205 -0.88 0.63 15.99
CA ASP A 205 0.29 0.93 16.81
C ASP A 205 0.14 2.34 17.43
N PRO A 206 0.26 2.52 18.76
CA PRO A 206 0.04 3.80 19.43
C PRO A 206 0.95 4.94 18.95
N GLU A 207 2.19 4.65 18.53
CA GLU A 207 3.15 5.67 18.08
C GLU A 207 2.86 6.12 16.64
N TYR A 208 2.25 5.23 15.85
CA TYR A 208 1.97 5.47 14.43
C TYR A 208 0.49 5.68 14.15
N ALA A 209 -0.41 5.53 15.11
CA ALA A 209 -1.84 5.80 14.95
C ALA A 209 -2.08 7.31 14.86
N PHE A 210 -1.70 7.93 13.74
CA PHE A 210 -1.95 9.35 13.49
C PHE A 210 -3.46 9.62 13.55
N GLU A 211 -3.85 10.79 14.05
CA GLU A 211 -5.27 11.14 14.26
C GLU A 211 -6.07 11.11 12.95
N GLU A 212 -5.42 11.47 11.85
CA GLU A 212 -6.04 11.63 10.53
C GLU A 212 -5.90 10.39 9.63
N SER A 213 -5.24 9.32 10.11
CA SER A 213 -4.96 8.12 9.32
C SER A 213 -5.75 6.93 9.84
N ASP A 214 -6.49 6.30 8.93
CA ASP A 214 -7.26 5.10 9.16
C ASP A 214 -6.68 3.91 8.39
N VAL A 215 -7.00 2.70 8.85
CA VAL A 215 -6.76 1.47 8.09
C VAL A 215 -8.10 0.78 7.81
N PHE A 216 -8.29 0.37 6.57
CA PHE A 216 -9.45 -0.39 6.14
C PHE A 216 -9.02 -1.69 5.49
N VAL A 217 -9.86 -2.69 5.67
CA VAL A 217 -9.75 -4.00 5.07
C VAL A 217 -10.99 -4.20 4.21
N LEU A 218 -10.81 -4.29 2.89
CA LEU A 218 -11.91 -4.40 1.92
C LEU A 218 -11.96 -5.81 1.33
N ARG A 219 -13.18 -6.35 1.19
CA ARG A 219 -13.44 -7.70 0.68
C ARG A 219 -14.67 -7.75 -0.22
N ARG A 220 -14.70 -8.77 -1.07
CA ARG A 220 -15.89 -9.14 -1.84
C ARG A 220 -16.89 -9.96 -1.04
N ARG A 221 -16.40 -10.75 -0.09
CA ARG A 221 -17.19 -11.68 0.73
C ARG A 221 -16.79 -11.56 2.19
N PRO A 222 -17.70 -11.83 3.14
CA PRO A 222 -17.37 -11.90 4.56
C PRO A 222 -16.31 -12.98 4.84
N ARG A 223 -15.71 -12.90 6.02
CA ARG A 223 -14.82 -13.93 6.54
C ARG A 223 -15.54 -15.28 6.60
N GLN A 224 -14.87 -16.33 6.13
CA GLN A 224 -15.26 -17.73 6.39
C GLN A 224 -14.71 -18.18 7.74
#